data_AF-A0A7W9J1P6-F1
#
_entry.id   AF-A0A7W9J1P6-F1
#
_cell.length_a   1.000
_cell.length_b   1.000
_cell.length_c   1.000
_cell.angle_alpha   90.00
_cell.angle_beta   90.00
_cell.angle_gamma   90.00
#
_symmetry.space_group_name_H-M   'P 1'
#
loop_
_entity.id
_entity.type
_entity.pdbx_description
1 polymer ?
#
loop_
_entity_poly.entity_id
_entity_poly.type
_entity_poly.pdbx_seq_one_letter_code
_entity_poly.pdbx_strand_id
1 'polypeptide(L)'
;MNLYLKALAQQLDGPPAEDYAWIVDIDHLADEGETGDAGTMGPSQAPAELLAKLEAGFGDAIWKVYDDDGELYYTGRLVCILEEDGLPSNEAMAGPLDDWGVGAGATEVRYPGKPHWNCP
;
A
#
# COMPACT_ATOMS: atom_id res chain seq x y z
N MET A 1 20.69 3.78 -39.06
CA MET A 1 20.13 4.30 -37.79
C MET A 1 18.85 3.52 -37.53
N ASN A 2 18.90 2.62 -36.55
CA ASN A 2 18.04 1.43 -36.49
C ASN A 2 16.61 1.82 -36.04
N LEU A 3 15.64 1.72 -36.96
CA LEU A 3 14.21 1.95 -36.68
C LEU A 3 13.67 0.99 -35.59
N TYR A 4 14.36 -0.13 -35.35
CA TYR A 4 14.04 -1.09 -34.29
C TYR A 4 14.24 -0.56 -32.86
N LEU A 5 15.09 0.46 -32.64
CA LEU A 5 15.32 0.99 -31.28
C LEU A 5 14.24 2.00 -30.84
N LYS A 6 13.47 2.58 -31.77
CA LYS A 6 12.33 3.43 -31.41
C LYS A 6 11.07 2.63 -31.09
N ALA A 7 10.92 1.43 -31.65
CA ALA A 7 9.78 0.56 -31.38
C ALA A 7 9.87 -0.15 -30.01
N LEU A 8 11.08 -0.40 -29.49
CA LEU A 8 11.26 -1.05 -28.18
C LEU A 8 11.06 -0.10 -26.99
N ALA A 9 11.19 1.21 -27.19
CA ALA A 9 10.85 2.21 -26.17
C ALA A 9 9.33 2.45 -26.04
N GLN A 10 8.54 1.89 -26.95
CA GLN A 10 7.09 2.07 -27.06
C GLN A 10 6.31 0.82 -26.65
N GLN A 11 6.99 -0.19 -26.08
CA GLN A 11 6.39 -1.47 -25.70
C GLN A 11 6.51 -1.71 -24.19
N LEU A 12 6.13 -0.69 -23.41
CA LEU A 12 5.87 -0.75 -21.97
C LEU A 12 4.44 -0.22 -21.68
N ASP A 13 3.50 -0.41 -22.60
CA ASP A 13 2.06 -0.10 -22.41
C ASP A 13 1.39 -1.16 -21.51
N GLY A 14 1.97 -1.43 -20.34
CA GLY A 14 1.20 -1.87 -19.19
C GLY A 14 0.41 -0.67 -18.64
N PRO A 15 -0.63 -0.88 -17.81
CA PRO A 15 -1.12 0.20 -16.97
C PRO A 15 0.09 0.84 -16.24
N PRO A 16 0.05 2.15 -15.92
CA PRO A 16 1.08 2.75 -15.10
C PRO A 16 1.25 1.88 -13.85
N ALA A 17 2.47 1.47 -13.56
CA ALA A 17 2.74 0.73 -12.35
C ALA A 17 2.33 1.61 -11.16
N GLU A 18 1.63 1.03 -10.19
CA GLU A 18 1.19 1.71 -8.98
C GLU A 18 2.39 2.42 -8.32
N ASP A 19 2.18 3.57 -7.71
CA ASP A 19 3.27 4.34 -7.09
C ASP A 19 3.54 3.92 -5.63
N TYR A 20 2.90 2.85 -5.17
CA TYR A 20 3.00 2.36 -3.80
C TYR A 20 2.90 0.84 -3.68
N ALA A 21 3.23 0.35 -2.49
CA ALA A 21 2.98 -0.99 -2.02
C ALA A 21 2.72 -0.96 -0.51
N TRP A 22 1.86 -1.83 -0.02
CA TRP A 22 1.63 -2.06 1.40
C TRP A 22 1.74 -3.53 1.77
N ILE A 23 1.97 -3.80 3.06
CA ILE A 23 1.93 -5.14 3.66
C ILE A 23 1.17 -5.07 4.98
N VAL A 24 0.29 -6.04 5.24
CA VAL A 24 -0.33 -6.26 6.56
C VAL A 24 0.72 -6.90 7.46
N ASP A 25 1.11 -6.23 8.54
CA ASP A 25 2.01 -6.80 9.55
C ASP A 25 1.23 -7.51 10.66
N ILE A 26 0.05 -6.98 11.03
CA ILE A 26 -0.81 -7.52 12.09
C ILE A 26 -2.26 -7.45 11.63
N ASP A 27 -2.94 -8.59 11.69
CA ASP A 27 -4.38 -8.72 11.66
C ASP A 27 -4.90 -8.80 13.11
N HIS A 28 -5.66 -7.81 13.53
CA HIS A 28 -6.22 -7.71 14.89
C HIS A 28 -7.57 -8.40 15.02
N LEU A 29 -8.16 -8.85 13.91
CA LEU A 29 -9.42 -9.61 13.88
C LEU A 29 -9.18 -11.12 13.99
N ALA A 30 -7.93 -11.56 13.80
CA ALA A 30 -7.53 -12.96 13.92
C ALA A 30 -7.72 -13.50 15.34
N ASP A 31 -8.18 -14.74 15.46
CA ASP A 31 -8.29 -15.44 16.73
C ASP A 31 -6.90 -15.72 17.33
N GLU A 32 -6.85 -15.94 18.66
CA GLU A 32 -5.61 -16.22 19.36
C GLU A 32 -4.88 -17.45 18.77
N GLY A 33 -3.65 -17.22 18.28
CA GLY A 33 -2.82 -18.26 17.68
C GLY A 33 -2.93 -18.38 16.16
N GLU A 34 -3.81 -17.60 15.54
CA GLU A 34 -3.88 -17.46 14.09
C GLU A 34 -3.05 -16.27 13.60
N THR A 35 -2.53 -16.36 12.37
CA THR A 35 -1.82 -15.24 11.74
C THR A 35 -2.75 -14.29 10.99
N GLY A 36 -3.99 -14.73 10.72
CA GLY A 36 -4.93 -14.01 9.88
C GLY A 36 -4.34 -13.61 8.53
N ASP A 37 -4.60 -12.38 8.13
CA ASP A 37 -4.12 -11.79 6.87
C ASP A 37 -2.67 -11.27 6.93
N ALA A 38 -1.93 -11.49 8.02
CA ALA A 38 -0.55 -11.03 8.14
C ALA A 38 0.35 -11.57 7.01
N GLY A 39 1.14 -10.69 6.42
CA GLY A 39 1.98 -10.95 5.25
C GLY A 39 1.29 -10.70 3.91
N THR A 40 -0.02 -10.42 3.89
CA THR A 40 -0.72 -10.00 2.67
C THR A 40 -0.17 -8.67 2.18
N MET A 41 0.08 -8.57 0.87
CA MET A 41 0.64 -7.40 0.22
C MET A 41 -0.27 -6.92 -0.91
N GLY A 42 -0.26 -5.62 -1.14
CA GLY A 42 -0.96 -5.01 -2.27
C GLY A 42 -0.36 -3.66 -2.67
N PRO A 43 -0.94 -3.01 -3.68
CA PRO A 43 -1.92 -3.58 -4.62
C PRO A 43 -1.31 -4.73 -5.43
N SER A 44 -2.15 -5.57 -6.06
CA SER A 44 -1.68 -6.73 -6.83
C SER A 44 -0.76 -6.38 -8.01
N GLN A 45 -0.80 -5.13 -8.48
CA GLN A 45 0.04 -4.59 -9.54
C GLN A 45 1.17 -3.67 -9.01
N ALA A 46 1.44 -3.71 -7.70
CA ALA A 46 2.53 -2.95 -7.10
C ALA A 46 3.88 -3.25 -7.78
N PRO A 47 4.74 -2.24 -7.99
CA PRO A 47 6.05 -2.46 -8.56
C PRO A 47 6.86 -3.44 -7.71
N ALA A 48 7.51 -4.41 -8.36
CA ALA A 48 8.30 -5.44 -7.69
C ALA A 48 9.39 -4.88 -6.75
N GLU A 49 9.93 -3.70 -7.08
CA GLU A 49 10.91 -3.01 -6.25
C GLU A 49 10.35 -2.47 -4.92
N LEU A 50 9.08 -2.08 -4.88
CA LEU A 50 8.42 -1.63 -3.64
C LEU A 50 8.03 -2.82 -2.78
N LEU A 51 7.55 -3.91 -3.39
CA LEU A 51 7.30 -5.18 -2.71
C LEU A 51 8.57 -5.73 -2.07
N ALA A 52 9.69 -5.75 -2.80
CA ALA A 52 10.97 -6.22 -2.26
C ALA A 52 11.45 -5.39 -1.05
N LYS A 53 11.15 -4.09 -0.99
CA LYS A 53 11.45 -3.25 0.19
C LYS A 53 10.63 -3.70 1.40
N LEU A 54 9.34 -3.96 1.23
CA LEU A 54 8.46 -4.42 2.31
C LEU A 54 8.91 -5.79 2.86
N GLU A 55 9.24 -6.73 1.96
CA GLU A 55 9.78 -8.06 2.33
C GLU A 55 11.10 -7.95 3.11
N ALA A 56 11.95 -6.99 2.74
CA ALA A 56 13.20 -6.72 3.44
C ALA A 56 13.02 -5.96 4.77
N GLY A 57 11.78 -5.70 5.20
CA GLY A 57 11.48 -5.04 6.49
C GLY A 57 11.38 -3.52 6.42
N PHE A 58 11.47 -2.90 5.25
CA PHE A 58 11.35 -1.45 5.10
C PHE A 58 9.88 -1.00 5.12
N GLY A 59 9.67 0.29 5.39
CA GLY A 59 8.38 0.97 5.35
C GLY A 59 8.60 2.47 5.53
N ASP A 60 8.07 3.27 4.62
CA ASP A 60 8.11 4.74 4.68
C ASP A 60 7.13 5.27 5.73
N ALA A 61 6.06 4.53 5.99
CA ALA A 61 5.10 4.80 7.05
C ALA A 61 4.49 3.51 7.62
N ILE A 62 4.06 3.59 8.89
CA ILE A 62 3.15 2.61 9.50
C ILE A 62 1.73 3.12 9.27
N TRP A 63 0.86 2.24 8.75
CA TRP A 63 -0.56 2.50 8.60
C TRP A 63 -1.36 1.64 9.57
N LYS A 64 -2.55 2.13 9.90
CA LYS A 64 -3.54 1.47 10.74
C LYS A 64 -4.93 1.66 10.16
N VAL A 65 -5.66 0.57 9.97
CA VAL A 65 -7.00 0.59 9.38
C VAL A 65 -8.04 0.32 10.46
N TYR A 66 -9.07 1.17 10.54
CA TYR A 66 -10.11 1.16 11.56
C TYR A 66 -11.51 1.07 10.93
N ASP A 67 -12.47 0.54 11.66
CA ASP A 67 -13.89 0.61 11.28
C ASP A 67 -14.59 1.90 11.72
N ASP A 68 -15.92 1.93 11.56
CA ASP A 68 -16.75 3.09 11.84
C ASP A 68 -16.96 3.36 13.35
N ASP A 69 -16.69 2.39 14.22
CA ASP A 69 -16.71 2.57 15.67
C ASP A 69 -15.32 2.83 16.28
N GLY A 70 -14.27 2.65 15.48
CA GLY A 70 -12.88 2.90 15.83
C GLY A 70 -12.14 1.65 16.31
N GLU A 71 -12.70 0.46 16.12
CA GLU A 71 -11.99 -0.80 16.28
C GLU A 71 -10.85 -0.89 15.25
N LEU A 72 -9.67 -1.32 15.71
CA LEU A 72 -8.48 -1.45 14.87
C LEU A 72 -8.50 -2.82 14.20
N TYR A 73 -8.56 -2.86 12.88
CA TYR A 73 -8.61 -4.12 12.13
C TYR A 73 -7.22 -4.58 11.72
N TYR A 74 -6.43 -3.68 11.13
CA TYR A 74 -5.14 -4.03 10.56
C TYR A 74 -4.06 -3.00 10.89
N THR A 75 -2.83 -3.46 11.02
CA THR A 75 -1.64 -2.60 11.08
C THR A 75 -0.62 -3.09 10.06
N GLY A 76 0.07 -2.18 9.40
CA GLY A 76 1.07 -2.57 8.42
C GLY A 76 2.03 -1.46 8.03
N ARG A 77 2.81 -1.73 6.98
CA ARG A 77 3.79 -0.81 6.39
C ARG A 77 3.38 -0.41 4.98
N LEU A 78 3.63 0.85 4.65
CA LEU A 78 3.49 1.42 3.32
C LEU A 78 4.88 1.80 2.81
N VAL A 79 5.16 1.51 1.54
CA VAL A 79 6.27 2.07 0.77
C VAL A 79 5.67 2.78 -0.43
N CYS A 80 6.12 4.00 -0.72
CA CYS A 80 5.56 4.79 -1.80
C CYS A 80 6.62 5.64 -2.51
N ILE A 81 6.33 6.00 -3.74
CA ILE A 81 7.05 7.03 -4.49
C ILE A 81 6.37 8.35 -4.13
N LEU A 82 7.18 9.32 -3.70
CA LEU A 82 6.68 10.65 -3.38
C LEU A 82 6.60 11.49 -4.66
N GLU A 83 5.56 12.30 -4.77
CA GLU A 83 5.40 13.34 -5.78
C GLU A 83 6.41 14.48 -5.58
N GLU A 84 6.40 15.47 -6.50
CA GLU A 84 7.35 16.60 -6.47
C GLU A 84 7.25 17.44 -5.19
N ASP A 85 6.09 17.45 -4.54
CA ASP A 85 5.84 18.16 -3.28
C ASP A 85 6.30 17.36 -2.04
N GLY A 86 6.80 16.14 -2.23
CA GLY A 86 7.26 15.26 -1.16
C GLY A 86 6.12 14.52 -0.44
N LEU A 87 4.91 14.50 -1.00
CA LEU A 87 3.78 13.72 -0.50
C LEU A 87 3.55 12.47 -1.36
N PRO A 88 2.99 11.39 -0.79
CA PRO A 88 2.45 10.31 -1.61
C PRO A 88 1.23 10.81 -2.38
N SER A 89 0.88 10.13 -3.46
CA SER A 89 -0.42 10.32 -4.10
C SER A 89 -1.56 10.00 -3.13
N ASN A 90 -2.75 10.54 -3.39
CA ASN A 90 -3.94 10.21 -2.59
C ASN A 90 -4.27 8.72 -2.65
N GLU A 91 -4.01 8.08 -3.80
CA GLU A 91 -4.20 6.65 -3.99
C GLU A 91 -3.24 5.84 -3.11
N ALA A 92 -1.96 6.23 -3.02
CA ALA A 92 -1.03 5.61 -2.09
C ALA A 92 -1.42 5.78 -0.60
N MET A 93 -1.99 6.94 -0.23
CA MET A 93 -2.44 7.20 1.13
C MET A 93 -3.71 6.41 1.49
N ALA A 94 -4.64 6.27 0.56
CA ALA A 94 -5.88 5.52 0.75
C ALA A 94 -5.72 4.01 0.50
N GLY A 95 -4.69 3.58 -0.23
CA GLY A 95 -4.51 2.23 -0.75
C GLY A 95 -4.73 1.10 0.26
N PRO A 96 -4.12 1.12 1.48
CA PRO A 96 -4.38 0.07 2.46
C PRO A 96 -5.87 -0.07 2.87
N LEU A 97 -6.62 1.03 2.87
CA LEU A 97 -8.06 1.03 3.09
C LEU A 97 -8.80 0.55 1.83
N ASP A 98 -8.57 1.20 0.69
CA ASP A 98 -9.32 0.95 -0.54
C ASP A 98 -9.10 -0.45 -1.13
N ASP A 99 -7.85 -0.95 -1.07
CA ASP A 99 -7.49 -2.25 -1.62
C ASP A 99 -7.89 -3.43 -0.72
N TRP A 100 -7.93 -3.20 0.60
CA TRP A 100 -8.07 -4.29 1.59
C TRP A 100 -9.07 -3.97 2.68
N GLY A 101 -8.89 -2.86 3.40
CA GLY A 101 -9.70 -2.49 4.56
C GLY A 101 -11.21 -2.45 4.29
N VAL A 102 -11.64 -1.86 3.18
CA VAL A 102 -13.07 -1.73 2.81
C VAL A 102 -13.72 -3.11 2.67
N GLY A 103 -13.00 -4.10 2.15
CA GLY A 103 -13.49 -5.48 2.02
C GLY A 103 -13.79 -6.14 3.38
N ALA A 104 -13.09 -5.72 4.43
CA ALA A 104 -13.30 -6.18 5.81
C ALA A 104 -14.33 -5.32 6.58
N GLY A 105 -14.80 -4.20 6.01
CA GLY A 105 -15.72 -3.27 6.67
C GLY A 105 -15.05 -2.06 7.35
N ALA A 106 -13.74 -1.87 7.14
CA ALA A 106 -13.06 -0.70 7.65
C ALA A 106 -13.47 0.59 6.91
N THR A 107 -13.36 1.72 7.59
CA THR A 107 -13.77 3.04 7.09
C THR A 107 -12.72 4.14 7.28
N GLU A 108 -11.55 3.84 7.83
CA GLU A 108 -10.50 4.84 7.98
C GLU A 108 -9.11 4.20 7.94
N VAL A 109 -8.16 4.87 7.31
CA VAL A 109 -6.72 4.60 7.46
C VAL A 109 -6.03 5.78 8.11
N ARG A 110 -5.23 5.49 9.14
CA ARG A 110 -4.42 6.47 9.88
C ARG A 110 -2.94 6.15 9.80
N TYR A 111 -2.14 7.20 9.79
CA TYR A 111 -0.67 7.15 9.78
C TYR A 111 -0.13 7.87 11.02
N PRO A 112 0.15 7.18 12.14
CA PRO A 112 0.51 7.81 13.40
C PRO A 112 1.73 8.75 13.33
N GLY A 113 2.69 8.46 12.45
CA GLY A 113 3.86 9.31 12.22
C GLY A 113 3.62 10.45 11.22
N LYS A 114 2.50 10.42 10.49
CA LYS A 114 2.18 11.33 9.38
C LYS A 114 0.66 11.63 9.33
N PRO A 115 0.08 12.30 10.35
CA PRO A 115 -1.38 12.42 10.47
C PRO A 115 -2.09 13.14 9.31
N HIS A 116 -1.36 13.92 8.51
CA HIS A 116 -1.89 14.58 7.32
C HIS A 116 -2.10 13.63 6.14
N TRP A 117 -1.69 12.37 6.25
CA TRP A 117 -1.96 11.29 5.28
C TRP A 117 -3.21 10.49 5.62
N ASN A 118 -3.90 10.81 6.73
CA ASN A 118 -5.08 10.05 7.13
C ASN A 118 -6.21 10.23 6.10
N CYS A 119 -6.87 9.11 5.76
CA CYS A 119 -8.00 9.08 4.83
C CYS A 119 -9.20 8.37 5.51
N PRO A 120 -10.41 8.96 5.44
CA PRO A 120 -11.66 8.26 5.72
C PRO A 120 -12.11 7.39 4.54
#